data_AF-A0A1R1FJI2-F1
#
_entry.id   AF-A0A1R1FJI2-F1
#
_cell.length_a   1.000
_cell.length_b   1.000
_cell.length_c   1.000
_cell.angle_alpha   90.00
_cell.angle_beta   90.00
_cell.angle_gamma   90.00
#
_symmetry.space_group_name_H-M   'P 1'
#
loop_
_entity.id
_entity.type
_entity.pdbx_description
1 polymer ?
#
loop_
_entity_poly.entity_id
_entity_poly.type
_entity_poly.pdbx_seq_one_letter_code
_entity_poly.pdbx_strand_id
1 'polypeptide(L)'
;MSDNEQRGERSRRGRGHGEHQGKRGHGAQTFRRGRILVFLEQMQNRRTTLVRQLGQEEYEHIRPVISGELKAIDQVIDEYIHLFELQNEDVNPNKDLESESE
;
A
#
# COMPACT_ATOMS: atom_id res chain seq x y z
N MET A 1 20.45 67.78 -12.38
CA MET A 1 21.49 68.18 -11.40
C MET A 1 20.80 68.16 -10.04
N SER A 2 21.07 67.28 -9.09
CA SER A 2 22.21 66.38 -8.88
C SER A 2 21.80 65.17 -8.02
N ASP A 3 22.47 64.06 -8.25
CA ASP A 3 22.50 62.82 -7.48
C ASP A 3 23.18 62.96 -6.10
N ASN A 4 22.70 62.19 -5.10
CA ASN A 4 23.42 61.56 -3.96
C ASN A 4 22.38 61.14 -2.89
N GLU A 5 22.40 60.01 -2.17
CA GLU A 5 23.26 58.83 -2.09
C GLU A 5 22.57 57.83 -1.13
N GLN A 6 22.80 56.54 -1.33
CA GLN A 6 22.90 55.48 -0.31
C GLN A 6 21.68 55.12 0.58
N ARG A 7 21.01 54.01 0.21
CA ARG A 7 20.97 52.81 1.07
C ARG A 7 20.58 51.56 0.28
N GLY A 8 21.55 51.04 -0.47
CA GLY A 8 21.55 49.63 -0.85
C GLY A 8 22.05 48.83 0.36
N GLU A 9 21.24 47.91 0.86
CA GLU A 9 21.66 46.73 1.63
C GLU A 9 20.44 45.84 1.94
N ARG A 10 19.86 45.22 0.91
CA ARG A 10 19.08 43.98 1.12
C ARG A 10 20.06 42.82 1.05
N SER A 11 20.64 42.55 2.22
CA SER A 11 21.55 41.43 2.47
C SER A 11 20.97 40.13 1.90
N ARG A 12 21.71 39.56 0.95
CA ARG A 12 21.63 38.16 0.54
C ARG A 12 22.11 37.32 1.72
N ARG A 13 21.29 36.38 2.22
CA ARG A 13 21.66 35.19 3.05
C ARG A 13 20.36 34.45 3.41
N GLY A 14 20.09 33.19 3.08
CA GLY A 14 20.77 32.17 2.27
C GLY A 14 19.68 31.37 1.51
N ARG A 15 19.94 30.77 0.35
CA ARG A 15 20.75 29.55 0.20
C ARG A 15 20.65 28.62 1.42
N GLY A 16 19.44 28.16 1.69
CA GLY A 16 19.20 26.84 2.25
C GLY A 16 18.82 25.89 1.13
N HIS A 17 19.80 25.49 0.31
CA HIS A 17 19.72 24.24 -0.44
C HIS A 17 19.75 23.12 0.59
N GLY A 18 18.59 22.79 1.15
CA GLY A 18 18.35 21.56 1.88
C GLY A 18 17.77 20.58 0.88
N GLU A 19 18.65 19.83 0.23
CA GLU A 19 18.28 18.66 -0.56
C GLU A 19 17.56 17.66 0.35
N HIS A 20 16.23 17.79 0.46
CA HIS A 20 15.38 16.72 0.96
C HIS A 20 15.23 15.67 -0.14
N GLN A 21 16.35 15.03 -0.48
CA GLN A 21 16.38 13.82 -1.26
C GLN A 21 15.91 12.67 -0.36
N GLY A 22 14.77 12.06 -0.71
CA GLY A 22 14.65 10.60 -0.61
C GLY A 22 13.74 9.95 0.43
N LYS A 23 12.89 10.64 1.22
CA LYS A 23 12.00 9.93 2.19
C LYS A 23 10.50 10.27 2.13
N ARG A 24 10.00 10.86 1.03
CA ARG A 24 8.56 11.22 0.89
C ARG A 24 7.67 10.15 0.23
N GLY A 25 8.21 9.00 -0.14
CA GLY A 25 7.47 7.96 -0.89
C GLY A 25 7.12 6.69 -0.11
N HIS A 26 8.02 6.19 0.74
CA HIS A 26 7.87 4.85 1.33
C HIS A 26 6.75 4.73 2.38
N GLY A 27 6.53 5.75 3.21
CA GLY A 27 5.48 5.68 4.24
C GLY A 27 4.05 5.57 3.67
N ALA A 28 3.78 6.23 2.54
CA ALA A 28 2.49 6.13 1.86
C ALA A 28 2.29 4.76 1.18
N GLN A 29 3.37 4.18 0.66
CA GLN A 29 3.38 2.85 0.03
C GLN A 29 3.14 1.75 1.06
N THR A 30 3.80 1.79 2.22
CA THR A 30 3.61 0.81 3.30
C THR A 30 2.21 0.89 3.91
N PHE A 31 1.65 2.10 4.07
CA PHE A 31 0.26 2.26 4.53
C PHE A 31 -0.74 1.63 3.56
N ARG A 32 -0.60 1.91 2.25
CA ARG A 32 -1.47 1.30 1.23
C ARG A 32 -1.34 -0.22 1.23
N ARG A 33 -0.11 -0.76 1.25
CA ARG A 33 0.14 -2.21 1.35
C ARG A 33 -0.54 -2.82 2.58
N GLY A 34 -0.37 -2.20 3.75
CA GLY A 34 -0.99 -2.67 4.99
C GLY A 34 -2.53 -2.65 4.94
N ARG A 35 -3.14 -1.64 4.33
CA ARG A 35 -4.60 -1.58 4.14
C ARG A 35 -5.11 -2.67 3.19
N ILE A 36 -4.38 -2.94 2.10
CA ILE A 36 -4.76 -3.99 1.14
C ILE A 36 -4.63 -5.38 1.74
N LEU A 37 -3.60 -5.64 2.56
CA LEU A 37 -3.49 -6.94 3.23
C LEU A 37 -4.68 -7.22 4.15
N VAL A 38 -5.12 -6.23 4.93
CA VAL A 38 -6.33 -6.36 5.76
C VAL A 38 -7.58 -6.58 4.90
N PHE A 39 -7.69 -5.90 3.77
CA PHE A 39 -8.79 -6.12 2.82
C PHE A 39 -8.77 -7.54 2.25
N LEU A 40 -7.61 -8.03 1.80
CA LEU A 40 -7.46 -9.40 1.28
C LEU A 40 -7.77 -10.46 2.33
N GLU A 41 -7.37 -10.24 3.59
CA GLU A 41 -7.74 -11.11 4.71
C GLU A 41 -9.27 -11.20 4.87
N GLN A 42 -9.98 -10.07 4.81
CA GLN A 42 -11.44 -10.06 4.84
C GLN A 42 -12.05 -10.82 3.66
N MET A 43 -11.47 -10.69 2.46
CA MET A 43 -11.93 -11.42 1.28
C MET A 43 -11.71 -12.94 1.43
N GLN A 44 -10.57 -13.37 1.99
CA GLN A 44 -10.30 -14.79 2.29
C GLN A 44 -11.30 -15.37 3.31
N ASN A 45 -11.69 -14.58 4.32
CA ASN A 45 -12.72 -15.00 5.29
C ASN A 45 -14.09 -15.20 4.62
N ARG A 46 -14.47 -14.30 3.70
CA ARG A 46 -15.70 -14.44 2.89
C ARG A 46 -15.64 -15.65 1.97
N ARG A 47 -14.52 -15.83 1.26
CA ARG A 47 -14.25 -17.01 0.42
C ARG A 47 -14.46 -18.31 1.18
N THR A 48 -13.86 -18.41 2.36
CA THR A 48 -13.98 -19.60 3.24
C THR A 48 -15.43 -19.85 3.65
N THR A 49 -16.19 -18.79 3.92
CA THR A 49 -17.60 -18.89 4.27
C THR A 49 -18.43 -19.43 3.11
N LEU A 50 -18.23 -18.92 1.89
CA LEU A 50 -18.94 -19.40 0.69
C LEU A 50 -18.61 -20.86 0.36
N VAL A 51 -17.32 -21.25 0.48
CA VAL A 51 -16.90 -22.64 0.30
C VAL A 51 -17.60 -23.57 1.30
N ARG A 52 -17.72 -23.16 2.57
CA ARG A 52 -18.46 -23.92 3.57
C ARG A 52 -19.94 -24.07 3.20
N GLN A 53 -20.58 -22.99 2.75
CA GLN A 53 -21.99 -23.02 2.34
C GLN A 53 -22.24 -23.96 1.16
N LEU A 54 -21.32 -24.03 0.18
CA LEU A 54 -21.45 -24.97 -0.95
C LEU A 54 -21.49 -26.44 -0.51
N GLY A 55 -20.86 -26.77 0.63
CA GLY A 55 -20.86 -28.10 1.22
C GLY A 55 -22.12 -28.45 2.02
N GLN A 56 -23.04 -27.51 2.24
CA GLN A 56 -24.24 -27.70 3.06
C GLN A 56 -25.49 -27.88 2.18
N GLU A 57 -26.32 -28.87 2.51
CA GLU A 57 -27.53 -29.25 1.75
C GLU A 57 -28.59 -28.14 1.76
N GLU A 58 -28.67 -27.36 2.85
CA GLU A 58 -29.59 -26.23 3.00
C GLU A 58 -29.43 -25.15 1.91
N TYR A 59 -28.28 -25.10 1.21
CA TYR A 59 -28.03 -24.16 0.12
C TYR A 59 -28.13 -24.77 -1.28
N GLU A 60 -28.59 -26.01 -1.44
CA GLU A 60 -28.59 -26.71 -2.74
C GLU A 60 -29.27 -25.89 -3.84
N HIS A 61 -30.44 -25.32 -3.55
CA HIS A 61 -31.21 -24.52 -4.51
C HIS A 61 -30.55 -23.20 -4.90
N ILE A 62 -29.60 -22.70 -4.12
CA ILE A 62 -28.88 -21.44 -4.38
C ILE A 62 -27.39 -21.65 -4.70
N ARG A 63 -26.93 -22.90 -4.87
CA ARG A 63 -25.55 -23.22 -5.26
C ARG A 63 -25.03 -22.43 -6.47
N PRO A 64 -25.81 -22.19 -7.54
CA PRO A 64 -25.33 -21.38 -8.67
C PRO A 64 -24.99 -19.94 -8.27
N VAL A 65 -25.76 -19.36 -7.34
CA VAL A 65 -25.54 -18.00 -6.83
C VAL A 65 -24.28 -17.95 -5.98
N ILE A 66 -24.15 -18.86 -5.01
CA ILE A 66 -22.97 -18.94 -4.13
C ILE A 66 -21.69 -19.21 -4.95
N SER A 67 -21.78 -20.07 -5.96
CA SER A 67 -20.66 -20.36 -6.87
C SER A 67 -20.24 -19.13 -7.68
N GLY A 68 -21.22 -18.34 -8.14
CA GLY A 68 -20.97 -17.07 -8.83
C GLY A 68 -20.30 -16.05 -7.92
N GLU A 69 -20.77 -15.91 -6.67
CA GLU A 69 -20.17 -15.02 -5.68
C GLU A 69 -18.75 -15.45 -5.32
N LEU A 70 -18.52 -16.75 -5.13
CA LEU A 70 -17.18 -17.30 -4.85
C LEU A 70 -16.21 -16.98 -5.98
N LYS A 71 -16.64 -17.16 -7.24
CA LYS A 71 -15.84 -16.81 -8.41
C LYS A 71 -15.51 -15.32 -8.45
N ALA A 72 -16.46 -14.45 -8.12
CA ALA A 72 -16.22 -13.00 -8.08
C ALA A 72 -15.22 -12.62 -6.98
N ILE A 73 -15.31 -13.26 -5.80
CA ILE A 73 -14.34 -13.07 -4.72
C ILE A 73 -12.93 -13.51 -5.13
N ASP A 74 -12.82 -14.69 -5.75
CA ASP A 74 -11.53 -15.20 -6.24
C ASP A 74 -10.90 -14.23 -7.25
N GLN A 75 -11.70 -13.71 -8.20
CA GLN A 75 -11.24 -12.71 -9.18
C GLN A 75 -10.73 -11.43 -8.52
N VAL A 76 -11.48 -10.86 -7.55
CA VAL A 76 -11.05 -9.64 -6.84
C VAL A 76 -9.77 -9.88 -6.04
N ILE A 77 -9.62 -11.05 -5.41
CA ILE A 77 -8.39 -11.41 -4.70
C ILE A 77 -7.21 -11.42 -5.66
N ASP A 78 -7.32 -12.12 -6.78
CA ASP A 78 -6.24 -12.23 -7.78
C ASP A 78 -5.88 -10.87 -8.38
N GLU A 79 -6.88 -10.06 -8.73
CA GLU A 79 -6.70 -8.70 -9.25
C GLU A 79 -5.93 -7.82 -8.27
N TYR A 80 -6.26 -7.85 -6.98
CA TYR A 80 -5.59 -7.02 -5.97
C TYR A 80 -4.21 -7.54 -5.61
N ILE A 81 -4.00 -8.86 -5.59
CA ILE A 81 -2.66 -9.43 -5.45
C ILE A 81 -1.75 -8.96 -6.59
N HIS A 82 -2.25 -8.96 -7.82
CA HIS A 82 -1.49 -8.48 -8.98
C HIS A 82 -1.28 -6.97 -8.96
N LEU A 83 -2.35 -6.19 -8.72
CA LEU A 83 -2.32 -4.72 -8.70
C LEU A 83 -1.33 -4.15 -7.66
N PHE A 84 -1.16 -4.86 -6.55
CA PHE A 84 -0.24 -4.47 -5.49
C PHE A 84 1.06 -5.29 -5.46
N GLU A 85 1.31 -6.11 -6.48
CA GLU A 85 2.54 -6.90 -6.66
C GLU A 85 2.89 -7.75 -5.42
N LEU A 86 1.87 -8.27 -4.72
CA LEU A 86 2.04 -8.90 -3.41
C LEU A 86 2.70 -10.29 -3.46
N GLN A 87 2.98 -10.83 -4.64
CA GLN A 87 3.46 -12.21 -4.81
C GLN A 87 4.95 -12.40 -4.49
N ASN A 88 5.75 -11.35 -4.27
CA ASN A 88 7.23 -11.45 -4.31
C ASN A 88 8.06 -10.74 -3.22
N GLU A 89 7.48 -10.23 -2.12
CA GLU A 89 8.28 -9.47 -1.12
C GLU A 89 8.63 -10.24 0.17
N ASP A 90 8.03 -11.39 0.45
CA ASP A 90 8.22 -12.12 1.72
C ASP A 90 9.31 -13.22 1.67
N VAL A 91 10.38 -13.02 0.87
CA VAL A 91 11.62 -13.81 0.97
C VAL A 91 12.84 -12.89 0.86
N ASN A 92 12.98 -11.93 1.77
CA ASN A 92 14.32 -11.43 2.10
C ASN A 92 14.47 -11.25 3.62
N PRO A 93 14.81 -12.32 4.35
CA PRO A 93 14.87 -12.33 5.83
C PRO A 93 16.05 -11.51 6.41
N ASN A 94 16.68 -10.63 5.62
CA ASN A 94 17.99 -10.07 5.94
C ASN A 94 18.06 -8.54 6.00
N LYS A 95 16.94 -7.82 6.15
CA LYS A 95 16.94 -6.35 6.28
C LYS A 95 16.90 -5.80 7.71
N ASP A 96 16.73 -6.65 8.72
CA ASP A 96 16.56 -6.21 10.11
C ASP A 96 17.82 -6.39 10.99
N LEU A 97 18.96 -6.78 10.42
CA LEU A 97 20.19 -7.08 11.20
C LEU A 97 21.32 -6.04 11.08
N GLU A 98 21.17 -4.95 10.32
CA GLU A 98 22.24 -3.93 10.16
C GLU A 98 22.09 -2.69 11.06
N SER A 99 21.13 -2.66 12.01
CA SER A 99 20.89 -1.48 12.87
C SER A 99 21.35 -1.60 14.32
N GLU A 100 22.15 -2.60 14.69
CA GLU A 100 22.69 -2.76 16.06
C GLU A 100 24.24 -2.84 16.10
N SER A 101 24.93 -1.95 15.40
CA SER A 101 26.37 -1.76 15.64
C SER A 101 26.82 -0.34 15.34
N GLU A 102 26.54 0.58 16.26
CA GLU A 102 27.38 1.75 16.58
C GLU A 102 27.33 2.03 18.08
#